data_AF-A0AAC8QAU1-F1
#
_entry.id   AF-A0AAC8QAU1-F1
#
_cell.length_a   1.000
_cell.length_b   1.000
_cell.length_c   1.000
_cell.angle_alpha   90.00
_cell.angle_beta   90.00
_cell.angle_gamma   90.00
#
_symmetry.space_group_name_H-M   'P 1'
#
loop_
_entity.id
_entity.type
_entity.pdbx_description
1 polymer ?
#
loop_
_entity_poly.entity_id
_entity_poly.type
_entity_poly.pdbx_seq_one_letter_code
_entity_poly.pdbx_strand_id
1 'polypeptide(L)'
;MVGAVDDPYVRLLKERLRAGSEVVRIQLTDSERGPEYVLILSLHRQLSEMRIPHSDAFTSWSLDTGARLADEEQEMRRFELILHQRFVPLRDELDASTFDALLVQYVRTLGPARASSFVQKLRTSPYAAQEGRAKQRALQRIEDVLVELARALGRPLRYDEAATSRILDGALAQWMSRHLTAELQAESFPG
;
A
#
# COMPACT_ATOMS: atom_id res chain seq x y z
N MET A 1 -15.08 -18.43 5.45
CA MET A 1 -13.63 -18.55 5.17
C MET A 1 -13.46 -19.45 3.96
N VAL A 2 -13.39 -18.85 2.77
CA VAL A 2 -12.97 -19.56 1.55
C VAL A 2 -11.46 -19.40 1.52
N GLY A 3 -10.72 -20.50 1.67
CA GLY A 3 -9.25 -20.48 1.69
C GLY A 3 -8.73 -19.86 0.40
N ALA A 4 -7.84 -18.88 0.54
CA ALA A 4 -7.21 -18.21 -0.59
C ALA A 4 -6.61 -19.27 -1.52
N VAL A 5 -7.04 -19.28 -2.78
CA VAL A 5 -6.45 -20.10 -3.83
C VAL A 5 -4.95 -19.81 -3.84
N ASP A 6 -4.13 -20.85 -3.70
CA ASP A 6 -2.67 -20.75 -3.69
C ASP A 6 -2.22 -20.14 -5.03
N ASP A 7 -1.88 -18.86 -5.01
CA ASP A 7 -1.46 -18.09 -6.19
C ASP A 7 -0.35 -18.87 -6.91
N PRO A 8 -0.56 -19.29 -8.17
CA PRO A 8 0.37 -20.16 -8.89
C PRO A 8 1.75 -19.52 -9.05
N TYR A 9 1.83 -18.18 -9.16
CA TYR A 9 3.09 -17.46 -9.28
C TYR A 9 3.84 -17.47 -7.95
N VAL A 10 3.15 -17.24 -6.84
CA VAL A 10 3.76 -17.29 -5.48
C VAL A 10 4.24 -18.70 -5.15
N ARG A 11 3.48 -19.73 -5.53
CA ARG A 11 3.89 -21.13 -5.37
C ARG A 11 5.15 -21.45 -6.17
N LEU A 12 5.18 -21.09 -7.45
CA LEU A 12 6.35 -21.29 -8.30
C LEU A 12 7.58 -20.55 -7.75
N LEU A 13 7.39 -19.32 -7.24
CA LEU A 13 8.47 -18.57 -6.58
C LEU A 13 8.99 -19.33 -5.35
N LYS A 14 8.11 -19.80 -4.47
CA LYS A 14 8.50 -20.59 -3.29
C LYS A 14 9.26 -21.87 -3.69
N GLU A 15 8.86 -22.53 -4.77
CA GLU A 15 9.57 -23.70 -5.31
C GLU A 15 10.99 -23.34 -5.80
N ARG A 16 11.14 -22.24 -6.54
CA ARG A 16 12.45 -21.74 -7.00
C ARG A 16 13.38 -21.41 -5.82
N LEU A 17 12.85 -20.76 -4.79
CA LEU A 17 13.60 -20.43 -3.58
C LEU A 17 14.04 -21.69 -2.82
N ARG A 18 13.16 -22.69 -2.69
CA ARG A 18 13.50 -23.98 -2.09
C ARG A 18 14.56 -24.75 -2.89
N ALA A 19 14.57 -24.58 -4.21
CA ALA A 19 15.60 -25.13 -5.09
C ALA A 19 16.95 -24.39 -5.01
N GLY A 20 17.07 -23.36 -4.16
CA GLY A 20 18.31 -22.61 -3.93
C GLY A 20 18.43 -21.31 -4.72
N SER A 21 17.36 -20.84 -5.37
CA SER A 21 17.38 -19.51 -6.00
C SER A 21 17.32 -18.42 -4.92
N GLU A 22 17.99 -17.31 -5.15
CA GLU A 22 17.96 -16.12 -4.29
C GLU A 22 17.34 -14.94 -5.03
N VAL A 23 16.50 -14.15 -4.37
CA VAL A 23 16.00 -12.89 -4.94
C VAL A 23 17.09 -11.83 -4.84
N VAL A 24 17.55 -11.36 -6.00
CA VAL A 24 18.57 -10.31 -6.10
C VAL A 24 17.91 -8.93 -6.14
N ARG A 25 16.81 -8.81 -6.88
CA ARG A 25 16.10 -7.53 -7.08
C ARG A 25 14.63 -7.79 -7.38
N ILE A 26 13.77 -6.89 -6.93
CA ILE A 26 12.37 -6.83 -7.31
C ILE A 26 12.07 -5.43 -7.85
N GLN A 27 11.41 -5.36 -9.00
CA GLN A 27 10.91 -4.11 -9.59
C GLN A 27 9.41 -4.23 -9.80
N LEU A 28 8.67 -3.14 -9.68
CA LEU A 28 7.27 -3.04 -10.05
C LEU A 28 7.17 -2.31 -11.40
N THR A 29 6.54 -2.95 -12.38
CA THR A 29 6.36 -2.41 -13.73
C THR A 29 4.90 -2.49 -14.13
N ASP A 30 4.48 -1.66 -15.10
CA ASP A 30 3.15 -1.79 -15.68
C ASP A 30 3.23 -2.68 -16.93
N SER A 31 2.26 -3.59 -17.06
CA SER A 31 2.04 -4.40 -18.25
C SER A 31 0.69 -4.08 -18.86
N GLU A 32 0.39 -4.62 -20.04
CA GLU A 32 -0.95 -4.51 -20.66
C GLU A 32 -2.06 -5.07 -19.77
N ARG A 33 -1.73 -5.97 -18.85
CA ARG A 33 -2.68 -6.63 -17.92
C ARG A 33 -2.74 -5.97 -16.54
N GLY A 34 -2.00 -4.88 -16.35
CA GLY A 34 -1.87 -4.18 -15.07
C GLY A 34 -0.48 -4.32 -14.44
N PRO A 35 -0.34 -3.90 -13.17
CA PRO A 35 0.94 -3.90 -12.47
C PRO A 35 1.49 -5.32 -12.27
N GLU A 36 2.80 -5.48 -12.47
CA GLU A 36 3.52 -6.75 -12.29
C GLU A 36 4.86 -6.54 -11.61
N TYR A 37 5.29 -7.55 -10.85
CA TYR A 37 6.59 -7.59 -10.21
C TYR A 37 7.57 -8.39 -11.07
N VAL A 38 8.70 -7.76 -11.41
CA VAL A 38 9.82 -8.40 -12.09
C VAL A 38 10.88 -8.75 -11.06
N LEU A 39 11.05 -10.05 -10.81
CA LEU A 39 12.03 -10.59 -9.88
C LEU A 39 13.25 -11.06 -10.66
N ILE A 40 14.42 -10.57 -10.28
CA ILE A 40 15.70 -11.10 -10.72
C ILE A 40 16.14 -12.14 -9.69
N LEU A 41 16.21 -13.39 -10.11
CA LEU A 41 16.62 -14.53 -9.30
C LEU A 41 18.04 -14.97 -9.68
N SER A 42 18.86 -15.34 -8.69
CA SER A 42 20.18 -15.94 -8.90
C SER A 42 20.17 -17.40 -8.46
N LEU A 43 20.64 -18.30 -9.31
CA LEU A 43 20.92 -19.69 -8.96
C LEU A 43 22.28 -20.07 -9.56
N HIS A 44 23.23 -20.51 -8.74
CA HIS A 44 24.58 -20.88 -9.18
C HIS A 44 25.27 -19.81 -10.07
N ARG A 45 25.10 -18.52 -9.73
CA ARG A 45 25.61 -17.36 -10.49
C ARG A 45 24.98 -17.15 -11.87
N GLN A 46 23.93 -17.87 -12.20
CA GLN A 46 23.09 -17.60 -13.37
C GLN A 46 21.89 -16.75 -12.94
N LEU A 47 21.66 -15.66 -13.66
CA LEU A 47 20.51 -14.79 -13.43
C LEU A 47 19.33 -15.27 -14.29
N SER A 48 18.15 -15.25 -13.69
CA SER A 48 16.88 -15.52 -14.37
C SER A 48 15.83 -14.50 -13.95
N GLU A 49 14.90 -14.21 -14.85
CA GLU A 49 13.79 -13.30 -14.60
C GLU A 49 12.52 -14.11 -14.32
N MET A 50 11.74 -13.66 -13.34
CA MET A 50 10.39 -14.17 -13.08
C MET A 50 9.42 -12.99 -12.96
N ARG A 51 8.35 -13.03 -13.74
CA ARG A 51 7.27 -12.02 -13.68
C ARG A 51 6.09 -12.55 -12.89
N ILE A 52 5.59 -11.73 -11.98
CA ILE A 52 4.48 -12.07 -11.09
C ILE A 52 3.46 -10.93 -11.15
N PRO A 53 2.25 -11.15 -11.69
CA PRO A 53 1.19 -10.15 -11.65
C PRO A 53 0.92 -9.70 -10.22
N HIS A 54 0.55 -8.43 -10.03
CA HIS A 54 0.19 -7.93 -8.72
C HIS A 54 -1.01 -8.71 -8.16
N SER A 55 -0.86 -9.21 -6.93
CA SER A 55 -1.90 -9.94 -6.21
C SER A 55 -1.75 -9.75 -4.70
N ASP A 56 -2.81 -10.00 -3.94
CA ASP A 56 -2.78 -9.97 -2.47
C ASP A 56 -1.82 -11.03 -1.92
N ALA A 57 -1.74 -12.18 -2.58
CA ALA A 57 -0.88 -13.28 -2.18
C ALA A 57 0.61 -12.92 -2.33
N PHE A 58 1.00 -12.32 -3.47
CA PHE A 58 2.37 -11.89 -3.66
C PHE A 58 2.71 -10.70 -2.75
N THR A 59 1.78 -9.74 -2.61
CA THR A 59 1.96 -8.60 -1.70
C THR A 59 2.22 -9.08 -0.28
N SER A 60 1.36 -9.95 0.26
CA SER A 60 1.52 -10.53 1.59
C SER A 60 2.86 -11.27 1.73
N TRP A 61 3.19 -12.16 0.77
CA TRP A 61 4.46 -12.87 0.78
C TRP A 61 5.67 -11.92 0.78
N SER A 62 5.63 -10.87 -0.05
CA SER A 62 6.75 -9.92 -0.19
C SER A 62 6.95 -9.09 1.08
N LEU A 63 5.86 -8.70 1.75
CA LEU A 63 5.93 -8.00 3.02
C LEU A 63 6.43 -8.95 4.12
N ASP A 64 5.85 -10.13 4.25
CA ASP A 64 6.20 -11.10 5.31
C ASP A 64 7.66 -11.57 5.24
N THR A 65 8.21 -11.66 4.03
CA THR A 65 9.61 -12.05 3.80
C THR A 65 10.60 -10.88 3.86
N GLY A 66 10.11 -9.65 4.05
CA GLY A 66 10.95 -8.46 4.05
C GLY A 66 11.55 -8.13 2.67
N ALA A 67 10.90 -8.60 1.60
CA ALA A 67 11.32 -8.38 0.23
C ALA A 67 11.05 -6.92 -0.18
N ARG A 68 12.14 -6.14 -0.22
CA ARG A 68 12.13 -4.74 -0.67
C ARG A 68 12.10 -4.66 -2.19
N LEU A 69 11.47 -3.60 -2.69
CA LEU A 69 11.62 -3.20 -4.08
C LEU A 69 12.96 -2.50 -4.31
N ALA A 70 13.27 -2.25 -5.59
CA ALA A 70 14.56 -1.74 -6.02
C ALA A 70 14.94 -0.39 -5.40
N ASP A 71 13.96 0.46 -5.08
CA ASP A 71 14.16 1.81 -4.56
C ASP A 71 12.88 2.32 -3.85
N GLU A 72 12.97 3.50 -3.22
CA GLU A 72 11.85 4.12 -2.49
C GLU A 72 10.67 4.48 -3.40
N GLU A 73 10.91 4.84 -4.67
CA GLU A 73 9.84 5.21 -5.61
C GLU A 73 9.00 3.99 -5.99
N GLN A 74 9.66 2.87 -6.24
CA GLN A 74 9.04 1.58 -6.44
C GLN A 74 8.22 1.15 -5.22
N GLU A 75 8.75 1.36 -4.01
CA GLU A 75 8.01 1.12 -2.76
C GLU A 75 6.78 2.02 -2.62
N MET A 76 6.90 3.32 -2.90
CA MET A 76 5.76 4.25 -2.90
C MET A 76 4.66 3.72 -3.81
N ARG A 77 5.02 3.28 -5.01
CA ARG A 77 4.05 2.75 -5.98
C ARG A 77 3.43 1.43 -5.53
N ARG A 78 4.19 0.52 -4.90
CA ARG A 78 3.63 -0.68 -4.26
C ARG A 78 2.63 -0.31 -3.17
N PHE A 79 2.96 0.63 -2.30
CA PHE A 79 2.10 1.05 -1.21
C PHE A 79 0.87 1.83 -1.70
N GLU A 80 0.96 2.54 -2.83
CA GLU A 80 -0.19 3.15 -3.50
C GLU A 80 -1.19 2.10 -4.00
N LEU A 81 -0.70 1.00 -4.58
CA LEU A 81 -1.56 -0.14 -4.94
C LEU A 81 -2.25 -0.74 -3.71
N ILE A 82 -1.52 -0.93 -2.61
CA ILE A 82 -2.11 -1.47 -1.37
C ILE A 82 -3.14 -0.50 -0.81
N LEU A 83 -2.85 0.81 -0.79
CA LEU A 83 -3.81 1.83 -0.39
C LEU A 83 -5.07 1.76 -1.25
N HIS A 84 -4.93 1.65 -2.56
CA HIS A 84 -6.07 1.49 -3.46
C HIS A 84 -6.94 0.28 -3.09
N GLN A 85 -6.34 -0.90 -2.91
CA GLN A 85 -7.07 -2.11 -2.52
C GLN A 85 -7.79 -1.98 -1.17
N ARG A 86 -7.25 -1.19 -0.23
CA ARG A 86 -7.82 -1.01 1.11
C ARG A 86 -8.84 0.13 1.18
N PHE A 87 -8.60 1.21 0.44
CA PHE A 87 -9.43 2.42 0.48
C PHE A 87 -10.65 2.32 -0.42
N VAL A 88 -10.59 1.63 -1.57
CA VAL A 88 -11.76 1.48 -2.44
C VAL A 88 -12.96 0.86 -1.71
N PRO A 89 -12.81 -0.28 -1.00
CA PRO A 89 -13.93 -0.82 -0.22
C PRO A 89 -14.45 0.13 0.86
N LEU A 90 -13.55 0.87 1.53
CA LEU A 90 -13.94 1.86 2.54
C LEU A 90 -14.71 3.02 1.93
N ARG A 91 -14.28 3.48 0.75
CA ARG A 91 -14.90 4.55 -0.03
C ARG A 91 -16.29 4.14 -0.51
N ASP A 92 -16.45 2.90 -0.97
CA ASP A 92 -17.74 2.36 -1.41
C ASP A 92 -18.74 2.23 -0.24
N GLU A 93 -18.26 1.87 0.96
CA GLU A 93 -19.10 1.75 2.15
C GLU A 93 -19.59 3.10 2.71
N LEU A 94 -18.81 4.16 2.54
CA LEU A 94 -19.03 5.46 3.20
C LEU A 94 -19.58 6.54 2.28
N ASP A 95 -19.82 6.23 1.02
CA ASP A 95 -19.91 7.20 -0.08
C ASP A 95 -18.59 7.92 -0.37
N ALA A 96 -18.32 8.18 -1.66
CA ALA A 96 -17.06 8.70 -2.12
C ALA A 96 -16.73 10.08 -1.53
N SER A 97 -17.72 10.97 -1.52
CA SER A 97 -17.55 12.35 -1.04
C SER A 97 -17.24 12.43 0.45
N THR A 98 -17.90 11.59 1.26
CA THR A 98 -17.66 11.51 2.70
C THR A 98 -16.29 10.92 2.98
N PHE A 99 -15.90 9.85 2.29
CA PHE A 99 -14.57 9.26 2.45
C PHE A 99 -13.47 10.27 2.11
N ASP A 100 -13.61 10.96 0.97
CA ASP A 100 -12.61 11.92 0.49
C ASP A 100 -12.50 13.13 1.42
N ALA A 101 -13.63 13.65 1.93
CA ALA A 101 -13.65 14.70 2.94
C ALA A 101 -12.95 14.26 4.24
N LEU A 102 -13.22 13.05 4.72
CA LEU A 102 -12.59 12.49 5.91
C LEU A 102 -11.09 12.29 5.71
N LEU A 103 -10.65 11.81 4.55
CA LEU A 103 -9.24 11.61 4.24
C LEU A 103 -8.49 12.94 4.15
N VAL A 104 -9.07 13.96 3.50
CA VAL A 104 -8.49 15.31 3.42
C VAL A 104 -8.40 15.94 4.82
N GLN A 105 -9.47 15.84 5.61
CA GLN A 105 -9.49 16.32 7.00
C GLN A 105 -8.41 15.63 7.83
N TYR A 106 -8.30 14.32 7.69
CA TYR A 106 -7.31 13.51 8.36
C TYR A 106 -5.90 13.98 8.01
N VAL A 107 -5.53 14.03 6.73
CA VAL A 107 -4.21 14.49 6.27
C VAL A 107 -3.88 15.90 6.75
N ARG A 108 -4.83 16.84 6.71
CA ARG A 108 -4.64 18.21 7.23
C ARG A 108 -4.31 18.24 8.72
N THR A 109 -4.91 17.34 9.50
CA THR A 109 -4.73 17.24 10.95
C THR A 109 -3.34 16.74 11.32
N LEU A 110 -2.69 15.98 10.44
CA LEU A 110 -1.37 15.39 10.70
C LEU A 110 -0.20 16.36 10.53
N GLY A 111 -0.43 17.49 9.84
CA GLY A 111 0.65 18.41 9.46
C GLY A 111 1.64 17.77 8.47
N PRO A 112 2.70 18.48 8.08
CA PRO A 112 3.64 18.01 7.07
C PRO A 112 4.42 16.77 7.53
N ALA A 113 4.21 15.67 6.80
CA ALA A 113 5.04 14.47 6.62
C ALA A 113 5.83 13.99 7.86
N ARG A 114 5.18 13.21 8.75
CA ARG A 114 5.88 12.43 9.79
C ARG A 114 5.13 11.14 10.15
N ALA A 115 4.98 10.23 9.20
CA ALA A 115 4.26 8.96 9.34
C ALA A 115 4.83 8.00 10.42
N SER A 116 5.95 8.35 11.05
CA SER A 116 6.57 7.60 12.14
C SER A 116 6.26 8.12 13.55
N SER A 117 6.42 9.42 13.79
CA SER A 117 5.94 10.08 15.02
C SER A 117 4.41 10.02 15.12
N PHE A 118 3.77 9.83 13.97
CA PHE A 118 2.36 9.59 13.75
C PHE A 118 1.84 8.29 14.35
N VAL A 119 2.56 7.15 14.30
CA VAL A 119 2.09 5.90 14.96
C VAL A 119 2.00 6.06 16.48
N GLN A 120 2.87 6.89 17.08
CA GLN A 120 2.80 7.22 18.51
C GLN A 120 1.76 8.30 18.84
N LYS A 121 1.55 9.30 17.96
CA LYS A 121 0.53 10.36 18.12
C LYS A 121 -0.90 9.91 17.79
N LEU A 122 -1.07 8.91 16.93
CA LEU A 122 -2.37 8.33 16.59
C LEU A 122 -3.02 7.60 17.76
N ARG A 123 -2.21 6.99 18.63
CA ARG A 123 -2.69 6.45 19.90
C ARG A 123 -3.30 7.51 20.83
N THR A 124 -3.20 8.80 20.50
CA THR A 124 -3.56 9.93 21.35
C THR A 124 -4.46 10.98 20.68
N SER A 125 -5.06 10.72 19.50
CA SER A 125 -5.89 11.73 18.83
C SER A 125 -7.23 11.99 19.57
N PRO A 126 -7.52 13.24 19.98
CA PRO A 126 -8.75 13.62 20.68
C PRO A 126 -9.96 13.86 19.76
N TYR A 127 -9.88 13.52 18.46
CA TYR A 127 -10.96 13.71 17.48
C TYR A 127 -12.18 12.78 17.69
N ALA A 128 -12.18 11.98 18.76
CA ALA A 128 -13.34 11.22 19.24
C ALA A 128 -14.49 12.09 19.80
N ALA A 129 -14.36 13.42 19.78
CA ALA A 129 -15.40 14.33 20.28
C ALA A 129 -16.14 15.01 19.11
N GLN A 130 -17.41 14.60 18.96
CA GLN A 130 -18.47 15.28 18.19
C GLN A 130 -18.45 15.11 16.66
N GLU A 131 -18.67 13.89 16.18
CA GLU A 131 -19.40 13.61 14.94
C GLU A 131 -19.86 12.13 14.91
N GLY A 132 -20.97 11.81 14.25
CA GLY A 132 -21.69 10.55 14.42
C GLY A 132 -20.83 9.27 14.36
N ARG A 133 -21.21 8.23 15.11
CA ARG A 133 -20.47 6.96 15.28
C ARG A 133 -20.02 6.28 13.97
N ALA A 134 -20.64 6.57 12.84
CA ALA A 134 -20.24 6.07 11.52
C ALA A 134 -18.95 6.74 11.02
N LYS A 135 -18.87 8.08 11.09
CA LYS A 135 -17.69 8.86 10.71
C LYS A 135 -16.48 8.54 11.58
N GLN A 136 -16.68 8.37 12.89
CA GLN A 136 -15.60 7.96 13.78
C GLN A 136 -15.05 6.57 13.44
N ARG A 137 -15.94 5.61 13.09
CA ARG A 137 -15.53 4.28 12.65
C ARG A 137 -14.79 4.31 11.30
N ALA A 138 -15.23 5.19 10.39
CA ALA A 138 -14.55 5.43 9.12
C ALA A 138 -13.11 5.93 9.32
N LEU A 139 -12.95 6.99 10.11
CA LEU A 139 -11.64 7.55 10.45
C LEU A 139 -10.76 6.49 11.11
N GLN A 140 -11.28 5.72 12.07
CA GLN A 140 -10.52 4.64 12.69
C GLN A 140 -10.03 3.60 11.68
N ARG A 141 -10.85 3.24 10.67
CA ARG A 141 -10.43 2.29 9.64
C ARG A 141 -9.35 2.86 8.72
N ILE A 142 -9.43 4.15 8.36
CA ILE A 142 -8.37 4.84 7.61
C ILE A 142 -7.07 4.83 8.44
N GLU A 143 -7.16 5.15 9.73
CA GLU A 143 -6.03 5.11 10.66
C GLU A 143 -5.40 3.72 10.75
N ASP A 144 -6.22 2.69 10.92
CA ASP A 144 -5.77 1.30 11.06
C ASP A 144 -5.00 0.85 9.82
N VAL A 145 -5.52 1.14 8.62
CA VAL A 145 -4.82 0.84 7.35
C VAL A 145 -3.46 1.50 7.31
N LEU A 146 -3.37 2.81 7.61
CA LEU A 146 -2.10 3.54 7.54
C LEU A 146 -1.09 3.06 8.59
N VAL A 147 -1.56 2.72 9.80
CA VAL A 147 -0.71 2.15 10.85
C VAL A 147 -0.17 0.77 10.45
N GLU A 148 -1.00 -0.07 9.84
CA GLU A 148 -0.57 -1.37 9.33
C GLU A 148 0.51 -1.23 8.25
N LEU A 149 0.32 -0.31 7.31
CA LEU A 149 1.32 -0.02 6.27
C LEU A 149 2.63 0.53 6.84
N ALA A 150 2.56 1.47 7.77
CA ALA A 150 3.76 1.98 8.46
C ALA A 150 4.51 0.87 9.21
N ARG A 151 3.78 -0.06 9.84
CA ARG A 151 4.39 -1.24 10.50
C ARG A 151 5.06 -2.17 9.50
N ALA A 152 4.45 -2.41 8.34
CA ALA A 152 5.02 -3.24 7.28
C ALA A 152 6.35 -2.67 6.76
N LEU A 153 6.43 -1.35 6.61
CA LEU A 153 7.65 -0.62 6.24
C LEU A 153 8.74 -0.73 7.33
N GLY A 154 8.39 -0.43 8.57
CA GLY A 154 9.40 -0.36 9.65
C GLY A 154 9.89 -1.72 10.17
N ARG A 155 9.05 -2.77 10.14
CA ARG A 155 9.37 -4.06 10.78
C ARG A 155 9.81 -5.13 9.78
N PRO A 156 8.93 -5.70 8.93
CA PRO A 156 9.36 -6.67 7.92
C PRO A 156 10.38 -6.08 6.94
N LEU A 157 10.07 -4.90 6.39
CA LEU A 157 10.94 -4.28 5.39
C LEU A 157 12.12 -3.55 6.02
N ARG A 158 12.11 -3.25 7.33
CA ARG A 158 13.22 -2.60 8.06
C ARG A 158 13.65 -1.24 7.49
N TYR A 159 12.73 -0.47 6.90
CA TYR A 159 13.00 0.93 6.57
C TYR A 159 13.18 1.72 7.87
N ASP A 160 14.05 2.71 7.83
CA ASP A 160 14.17 3.63 8.95
C ASP A 160 12.93 4.53 9.06
N GLU A 161 12.94 5.34 10.11
CA GLU A 161 11.84 6.22 10.44
C GLU A 161 11.54 7.23 9.31
N ALA A 162 12.57 7.81 8.72
CA ALA A 162 12.46 8.85 7.71
C ALA A 162 11.98 8.27 6.37
N ALA A 163 12.54 7.14 5.95
CA ALA A 163 12.16 6.43 4.74
C ALA A 163 10.71 5.90 4.84
N THR A 164 10.31 5.38 6.01
CA THR A 164 8.93 4.95 6.25
C THR A 164 7.95 6.10 6.04
N SER A 165 8.26 7.30 6.55
CA SER A 165 7.44 8.49 6.31
C SER A 165 7.38 8.86 4.85
N ARG A 166 8.53 9.02 4.19
CA ARG A 166 8.59 9.41 2.77
C ARG A 166 7.80 8.45 1.88
N ILE A 167 7.93 7.15 2.09
CA ILE A 167 7.25 6.14 1.30
C ILE A 167 5.74 6.22 1.50
N LEU A 168 5.27 6.27 2.76
CA LEU A 168 3.83 6.27 3.03
C LEU A 168 3.17 7.60 2.62
N ASP A 169 3.83 8.73 2.88
CA ASP A 169 3.35 10.06 2.47
C ASP A 169 3.29 10.17 0.94
N GLY A 170 4.31 9.66 0.24
CA GLY A 170 4.36 9.63 -1.22
C GLY A 170 3.26 8.74 -1.81
N ALA A 171 3.07 7.54 -1.26
CA ALA A 171 2.01 6.63 -1.69
C ALA A 171 0.61 7.24 -1.49
N LEU A 172 0.38 7.88 -0.34
CA LEU A 172 -0.89 8.54 -0.04
C LEU A 172 -1.15 9.74 -0.96
N ALA A 173 -0.12 10.56 -1.20
CA ALA A 173 -0.23 11.70 -2.12
C ALA A 173 -0.54 11.24 -3.56
N GLN A 174 0.09 10.16 -4.03
CA GLN A 174 -0.20 9.59 -5.35
C GLN A 174 -1.64 9.07 -5.43
N TRP A 175 -2.10 8.34 -4.41
CA TRP A 175 -3.47 7.86 -4.34
C TRP A 175 -4.48 9.01 -4.39
N MET A 176 -4.30 10.02 -3.52
CA MET A 176 -5.15 11.20 -3.47
C MET A 176 -5.16 11.96 -4.80
N SER A 177 -4.00 12.14 -5.43
CA SER A 177 -3.91 12.82 -6.73
C SER A 177 -4.70 12.10 -7.82
N ARG A 178 -4.73 10.76 -7.83
CA ARG A 178 -5.48 9.98 -8.83
C ARG A 178 -6.98 9.96 -8.55
N HIS A 179 -7.36 9.92 -7.29
CA HIS A 179 -8.74 9.66 -6.89
C HIS A 179 -9.57 10.92 -6.58
N LEU A 180 -8.94 12.02 -6.16
CA LEU A 180 -9.61 13.30 -5.91
C LEU A 180 -9.72 14.16 -7.18
N THR A 181 -8.75 14.07 -8.09
CA THR A 181 -8.79 14.81 -9.36
C THR A 181 -9.85 14.26 -10.32
N ALA A 182 -10.14 12.95 -10.23
CA ALA A 182 -11.17 12.30 -11.05
C ALA A 182 -12.58 12.85 -10.77
N GLU A 183 -12.87 13.28 -9.52
CA GLU A 183 -14.16 13.88 -9.17
C GLU A 183 -14.32 15.31 -9.71
N LEU A 184 -13.25 16.12 -9.67
CA LEU A 184 -13.27 17.48 -10.25
C LEU A 184 -13.45 17.47 -11.78
N GLN A 185 -12.95 16.43 -12.46
CA GLN A 185 -13.17 16.25 -13.89
C GLN A 185 -14.57 15.71 -14.22
N ALA A 186 -15.15 14.87 -13.36
CA ALA A 186 -16.51 14.36 -13.52
C ALA A 186 -17.60 15.44 -13.29
N GLU A 187 -17.34 16.42 -12.42
CA GLU A 187 -18.24 17.56 -12.21
C GLU A 187 -18.16 18.64 -13.30
N SER A 188 -17.10 18.65 -14.11
CA SER A 188 -16.87 19.67 -15.15
C SER A 188 -17.57 19.38 -16.49
N PHE A 189 -18.23 18.24 -16.65
CA PHE A 189 -19.01 17.88 -17.84
C PHE A 189 -20.31 17.15 -17.49
N PRO A 190 -21.38 17.87 -17.08
CA PRO A 190 -22.73 17.35 -17.22
C PRO A 190 -23.11 17.33 -18.70
N GLY A 191 -23.29 16.14 -19.27
CA GLY A 191 -23.92 15.95 -20.58
C GLY A 191 -25.40 16.27 -20.55
#